data_AF-A0AAP3DHR0-F1
#
_entry.id   AF-A0AAP3DHR0-F1
#
_cell.length_a   1.000
_cell.length_b   1.000
_cell.length_c   1.000
_cell.angle_alpha   90.00
_cell.angle_beta   90.00
_cell.angle_gamma   90.00
#
_symmetry.space_group_name_H-M   'P 1'
#
loop_
_entity.id
_entity.type
_entity.pdbx_description
1 polymer ?
#
loop_
_entity_poly.entity_id
_entity_poly.type
_entity_poly.pdbx_seq_one_letter_code
_entity_poly.pdbx_strand_id
1 'polypeptide(L)'
;MVNERRIVIFLVILFMYVTTLFLGGSEIINRNLVNSDQITTNSRNTDKVLSTSEQKTLHASSIASLLQKRPLVVIAGPVHKELNEDVIGAQLSTALAPLFHDVQQTGQESPLVVVVPPNKQLPVYQALPFYTPEQVLGITNAAGEWFPITDAHCACDSQQLVASIKKRVGEQQHSLLGLLSLRTALYHYYLQTQTLPKQLSQLTQASPNNYLSQIPVPPAGDQDGWIYNSAAFQPQRPWESMEQVVRAKGLDMVAKRLQPIELNISIPEFRMHVVSGSYLLRSYPVALGTHNQTPVGDFSIALKVNKPKSATKVYGTRALALSNPDYAIHGTNDPSSIGKAVSKGCIRLFNQDVEELYSLVPLGTKVHIGKTKLKSSPTKGLPGNGKPYLLSGRSDEKSKKFYHWRG
;
A
#
# COMPACT_ATOMS: atom_id res chain seq x y z
N MET A 1 21.30 42.79 -34.68
CA MET A 1 20.56 41.99 -35.68
C MET A 1 20.95 40.51 -35.60
N VAL A 2 20.60 39.79 -34.52
CA VAL A 2 20.40 38.32 -34.47
C VAL A 2 19.64 38.06 -33.16
N ASN A 3 18.33 38.38 -33.09
CA ASN A 3 17.50 37.83 -31.99
C ASN A 3 15.99 37.83 -32.21
N GLU A 4 15.46 38.40 -33.29
CA GLU A 4 14.00 38.41 -33.53
C GLU A 4 13.49 37.32 -34.49
N ARG A 5 14.39 36.54 -35.13
CA ARG A 5 13.99 35.49 -36.09
C ARG A 5 13.73 34.10 -35.48
N ARG A 6 13.93 33.89 -34.18
CA ARG A 6 13.62 32.60 -33.51
C ARG A 6 12.23 32.52 -32.89
N ILE A 7 11.58 33.66 -32.64
CA ILE A 7 10.24 33.73 -32.04
C ILE A 7 9.13 33.52 -33.08
N VAL A 8 9.38 33.89 -34.35
CA VAL A 8 8.39 33.72 -35.43
C VAL A 8 8.31 32.27 -35.96
N ILE A 9 9.40 31.48 -35.86
CA ILE A 9 9.41 30.09 -36.35
C ILE A 9 8.72 29.12 -35.36
N PHE A 10 8.72 29.42 -34.06
CA PHE A 10 8.03 28.60 -33.05
C PHE A 10 6.50 28.83 -33.03
N LEU A 11 6.02 30.00 -33.45
CA LEU A 11 4.59 30.32 -33.52
C LEU A 11 3.91 29.76 -34.79
N VAL A 12 4.65 29.50 -35.87
CA VAL A 12 4.10 28.92 -37.12
C VAL A 12 3.91 27.39 -37.00
N ILE A 13 4.72 26.70 -36.18
CA ILE A 13 4.58 25.25 -35.98
C ILE A 13 3.41 24.91 -35.05
N LEU A 14 3.01 25.82 -34.14
CA LEU A 14 1.86 25.64 -33.26
C LEU A 14 0.52 25.83 -34.00
N PHE A 15 0.48 26.58 -35.11
CA PHE A 15 -0.74 26.83 -35.86
C PHE A 15 -1.07 25.73 -36.89
N MET A 16 -0.09 24.96 -37.38
CA MET A 16 -0.35 23.85 -38.31
C MET A 16 -0.80 22.54 -37.63
N TYR A 17 -0.67 22.41 -36.30
CA TYR A 17 -1.12 21.21 -35.58
C TYR A 17 -2.57 21.31 -35.04
N VAL A 18 -3.18 22.49 -35.06
CA VAL A 18 -4.55 22.71 -34.55
C VAL A 18 -5.60 22.69 -35.66
N THR A 19 -5.22 22.77 -36.94
CA THR A 19 -6.17 22.76 -38.07
C THR A 19 -6.38 21.40 -38.75
N THR A 20 -5.71 20.32 -38.34
CA THR A 20 -5.92 18.97 -38.91
C THR A 20 -6.83 18.06 -38.09
N LEU A 21 -7.53 18.61 -37.09
CA LEU A 21 -8.49 17.88 -36.23
C LEU A 21 -9.96 18.21 -36.50
N PHE A 22 -10.25 19.04 -37.50
CA PHE A 22 -11.60 19.28 -38.01
C PHE A 22 -11.56 19.18 -39.53
N LEU A 23 -11.78 17.98 -40.07
CA LEU A 23 -12.40 17.65 -41.38
C LEU A 23 -12.07 16.20 -41.77
N GLY A 24 -13.11 15.38 -41.96
CA GLY A 24 -13.03 13.98 -42.39
C GLY A 24 -13.63 13.04 -41.33
N GLY A 25 -14.90 12.67 -41.35
CA GLY A 25 -15.68 12.25 -42.52
C GLY A 25 -15.60 10.73 -42.63
N SER A 26 -16.60 10.08 -42.02
CA SER A 26 -17.10 8.72 -42.25
C SER A 26 -16.48 7.88 -43.37
N GLU A 27 -15.98 6.68 -43.04
CA GLU A 27 -16.18 5.51 -43.91
C GLU A 27 -16.17 4.18 -43.13
N ILE A 28 -17.12 3.34 -43.51
CA ILE A 28 -17.48 2.02 -43.00
C ILE A 28 -16.63 0.99 -43.75
N ILE A 29 -15.88 0.12 -43.06
CA ILE A 29 -15.59 -1.24 -43.57
C ILE A 29 -15.63 -2.25 -42.42
N ASN A 30 -16.65 -3.10 -42.50
CA ASN A 30 -16.82 -4.36 -41.79
C ASN A 30 -16.19 -5.48 -42.64
N ARG A 31 -15.29 -6.32 -42.10
CA ARG A 31 -15.00 -7.67 -42.64
C ARG A 31 -14.15 -8.54 -41.68
N ASN A 32 -14.84 -9.57 -41.17
CA ASN A 32 -14.46 -10.97 -41.02
C ASN A 32 -13.36 -11.44 -40.03
N LEU A 33 -13.87 -12.26 -39.09
CA LEU A 33 -13.31 -13.49 -38.51
C LEU A 33 -12.32 -14.26 -39.41
N VAL A 34 -11.31 -14.91 -38.82
CA VAL A 34 -11.10 -16.39 -38.80
C VAL A 34 -9.66 -16.79 -38.37
N ASN A 35 -9.63 -17.77 -37.46
CA ASN A 35 -8.65 -18.83 -37.14
C ASN A 35 -7.33 -18.62 -36.38
N SER A 36 -7.27 -19.41 -35.30
CA SER A 36 -6.13 -20.09 -34.70
C SER A 36 -5.30 -20.89 -35.69
N ASP A 37 -3.97 -20.85 -35.57
CA ASP A 37 -3.16 -22.06 -35.29
C ASP A 37 -1.64 -21.74 -35.21
N GLN A 38 -0.97 -22.45 -34.29
CA GLN A 38 0.45 -22.86 -34.32
C GLN A 38 1.54 -21.78 -34.23
N ILE A 39 2.15 -21.60 -33.04
CA ILE A 39 3.62 -21.50 -32.90
C ILE A 39 4.08 -22.24 -31.64
N THR A 40 4.88 -23.28 -31.87
CA THR A 40 5.65 -24.06 -30.91
C THR A 40 6.91 -23.35 -30.43
N THR A 41 7.29 -23.68 -29.20
CA THR A 41 8.56 -23.49 -28.47
C THR A 41 9.80 -22.97 -29.24
N ASN A 42 10.41 -21.89 -28.75
CA ASN A 42 11.85 -21.92 -28.46
C ASN A 42 12.29 -20.85 -27.43
N SER A 43 13.12 -21.31 -26.50
CA SER A 43 13.83 -20.52 -25.49
C SER A 43 15.01 -19.79 -26.12
N ARG A 44 15.11 -18.48 -25.92
CA ARG A 44 16.36 -17.71 -25.66
C ARG A 44 16.07 -16.21 -25.47
N ASN A 45 16.48 -15.72 -24.31
CA ASN A 45 16.92 -14.37 -23.96
C ASN A 45 16.92 -13.31 -25.09
N THR A 46 16.10 -12.27 -24.92
CA THR A 46 16.52 -10.86 -24.95
C THR A 46 15.40 -10.01 -24.36
N ASP A 47 15.75 -9.15 -23.41
CA ASP A 47 14.93 -8.05 -22.90
C ASP A 47 14.40 -7.21 -24.07
N LYS A 48 13.15 -7.44 -24.45
CA LYS A 48 12.42 -6.53 -25.34
C LYS A 48 11.81 -5.45 -24.45
N VAL A 49 12.59 -4.39 -24.25
CA VAL A 49 12.11 -3.11 -23.74
C VAL A 49 10.95 -2.67 -24.62
N LEU A 50 9.74 -2.68 -24.07
CA LEU A 50 8.54 -2.14 -24.71
C LEU A 50 8.82 -0.70 -25.16
N SER A 51 8.45 -0.41 -26.40
CA SER A 51 8.72 0.89 -27.03
C SER A 51 7.96 2.01 -26.32
N THR A 52 8.56 3.20 -26.25
CA THR A 52 7.99 4.41 -25.64
C THR A 52 6.66 4.89 -26.26
N SER A 53 6.25 4.33 -27.41
CA SER A 53 4.94 4.57 -28.03
C SER A 53 3.82 3.68 -27.49
N GLU A 54 4.12 2.50 -26.95
CA GLU A 54 3.10 1.58 -26.40
C GLU A 54 2.64 1.98 -24.99
N GLN A 55 3.39 2.85 -24.31
CA GLN A 55 3.03 3.38 -22.98
C GLN A 55 2.03 4.55 -23.03
N LYS A 56 1.63 5.03 -24.22
CA LYS A 56 0.98 6.35 -24.36
C LYS A 56 -0.49 6.37 -24.79
N THR A 57 -1.17 5.24 -24.90
CA THR A 57 -2.61 5.27 -25.23
C THR A 57 -3.33 4.12 -24.53
N LEU A 58 -3.84 4.39 -23.33
CA LEU A 58 -4.86 3.54 -22.70
C LEU A 58 -6.25 4.04 -23.13
N HIS A 59 -7.06 3.13 -23.66
CA HIS A 59 -8.41 3.40 -24.11
C HIS A 59 -9.33 3.86 -22.95
N ALA A 60 -10.11 4.92 -23.19
CA ALA A 60 -11.12 5.45 -22.26
C ALA A 60 -12.05 4.36 -21.70
N SER A 61 -12.35 3.31 -22.49
CA SER A 61 -13.19 2.18 -22.10
C SER A 61 -12.64 1.32 -20.95
N SER A 62 -11.32 1.12 -20.87
CA SER A 62 -10.70 0.38 -19.74
C SER A 62 -10.74 1.18 -18.44
N ILE A 63 -10.70 2.50 -18.55
CA ILE A 63 -10.71 3.43 -17.41
C ILE A 63 -12.13 3.59 -16.87
N ALA A 64 -13.14 3.72 -17.76
CA ALA A 64 -14.55 3.75 -17.38
C ALA A 64 -14.98 2.49 -16.60
N SER A 65 -14.51 1.30 -17.02
CA SER A 65 -14.80 0.03 -16.33
C SER A 65 -14.20 -0.04 -14.91
N LEU A 66 -13.02 0.55 -14.71
CA LEU A 66 -12.37 0.63 -13.39
C LEU A 66 -13.11 1.59 -12.44
N LEU A 67 -13.65 2.70 -12.98
CA LEU A 67 -14.37 3.73 -12.24
C LEU A 67 -15.79 3.29 -11.84
N GLN A 68 -16.48 2.56 -12.72
CA GLN A 68 -17.80 1.98 -12.43
C GLN A 68 -17.83 1.05 -11.21
N LYS A 69 -16.67 0.59 -10.73
CA LYS A 69 -16.54 -0.36 -9.63
C LYS A 69 -15.82 0.23 -8.40
N ARG A 70 -15.27 1.45 -8.48
CA ARG A 70 -14.28 1.94 -7.49
C ARG A 70 -14.46 3.43 -7.20
N PRO A 71 -14.60 3.82 -5.92
CA PRO A 71 -15.04 5.17 -5.61
C PRO A 71 -13.87 6.15 -5.33
N LEU A 72 -12.60 5.71 -5.46
CA LEU A 72 -11.38 6.53 -5.41
C LEU A 72 -10.38 6.04 -6.47
N VAL A 73 -9.87 6.95 -7.30
CA VAL A 73 -8.87 6.64 -8.33
C VAL A 73 -7.66 7.55 -8.19
N VAL A 74 -6.49 7.00 -8.49
CA VAL A 74 -5.22 7.73 -8.43
C VAL A 74 -4.70 7.75 -9.84
N ILE A 75 -4.37 8.93 -10.32
CA ILE A 75 -3.88 9.10 -11.68
C ILE A 75 -2.49 9.67 -11.57
N ALA A 76 -1.51 8.83 -11.88
CA ALA A 76 -0.11 9.25 -12.03
C ALA A 76 0.11 9.71 -13.48
N GLY A 77 -0.23 10.96 -13.76
CA GLY A 77 -0.02 11.58 -15.07
C GLY A 77 1.32 12.33 -15.15
N PRO A 78 1.87 12.57 -16.36
CA PRO A 78 3.01 13.46 -16.55
C PRO A 78 2.58 14.90 -16.33
N VAL A 79 2.46 15.30 -15.07
CA VAL A 79 2.39 16.71 -14.71
C VAL A 79 3.82 17.21 -14.61
N HIS A 80 4.24 18.07 -15.54
CA HIS A 80 5.56 18.66 -15.49
C HIS A 80 5.67 19.53 -14.23
N LYS A 81 6.63 19.20 -13.34
CA LYS A 81 6.89 19.91 -12.07
C LYS A 81 7.15 21.41 -12.22
N GLU A 82 7.45 21.88 -13.44
CA GLU A 82 7.78 23.26 -13.76
C GLU A 82 6.56 24.12 -14.15
N LEU A 83 5.37 23.53 -14.26
CA LEU A 83 4.15 24.26 -14.59
C LEU A 83 3.53 24.88 -13.34
N ASN A 84 2.94 26.08 -13.47
CA ASN A 84 2.21 26.71 -12.37
C ASN A 84 0.93 25.92 -12.03
N GLU A 85 0.39 26.12 -10.83
CA GLU A 85 -0.77 25.36 -10.32
C GLU A 85 -2.01 25.48 -11.23
N ASP A 86 -2.22 26.65 -11.83
CA ASP A 86 -3.34 26.92 -12.75
C ASP A 86 -3.25 26.10 -14.04
N VAL A 87 -2.06 25.97 -14.62
CA VAL A 87 -1.82 25.19 -15.84
C VAL A 87 -1.93 23.70 -15.57
N ILE A 88 -1.49 23.24 -14.39
CA ILE A 88 -1.67 21.86 -13.93
C ILE A 88 -3.17 21.54 -13.81
N GLY A 89 -3.94 22.41 -13.15
CA GLY A 89 -5.39 22.26 -13.00
C GLY A 89 -6.11 22.19 -14.34
N ALA A 90 -5.78 23.09 -15.27
CA ALA A 90 -6.38 23.13 -16.61
C ALA A 90 -6.07 21.86 -17.43
N GLN A 91 -4.80 21.41 -17.45
CA GLN A 91 -4.41 20.20 -18.17
C GLN A 91 -5.07 18.95 -17.61
N LEU A 92 -5.17 18.84 -16.29
CA LEU A 92 -5.86 17.74 -15.62
C LEU A 92 -7.35 17.77 -15.88
N SER A 93 -8.00 18.93 -15.80
CA SER A 93 -9.42 19.06 -16.11
C SER A 93 -9.71 18.62 -17.53
N THR A 94 -8.90 19.02 -18.52
CA THR A 94 -9.06 18.56 -19.91
C THR A 94 -8.79 17.06 -20.06
N ALA A 95 -7.73 16.54 -19.44
CA ALA A 95 -7.37 15.12 -19.53
C ALA A 95 -8.38 14.19 -18.85
N LEU A 96 -9.07 14.67 -17.81
CA LEU A 96 -10.02 13.93 -17.01
C LEU A 96 -11.48 14.22 -17.38
N ALA A 97 -11.77 15.25 -18.18
CA ALA A 97 -13.13 15.58 -18.59
C ALA A 97 -13.89 14.41 -19.27
N PRO A 98 -13.31 13.65 -20.21
CA PRO A 98 -13.98 12.48 -20.79
C PRO A 98 -14.27 11.41 -19.73
N LEU A 99 -13.39 11.30 -18.74
CA LEU A 99 -13.42 10.31 -17.66
C LEU A 99 -14.50 10.63 -16.62
N PHE A 100 -14.76 11.91 -16.36
CA PHE A 100 -15.83 12.36 -15.45
C PHE A 100 -17.22 12.33 -16.10
N HIS A 101 -17.31 12.59 -17.41
CA HIS A 101 -18.57 12.52 -18.17
C HIS A 101 -19.21 11.12 -18.09
N ASP A 102 -18.42 10.04 -18.23
CA ASP A 102 -18.90 8.66 -18.19
C ASP A 102 -19.45 8.26 -16.80
N VAL A 103 -18.93 8.84 -15.72
CA VAL A 103 -19.32 8.47 -14.35
C VAL A 103 -20.57 9.22 -13.91
N GLN A 104 -20.81 10.43 -14.41
CA GLN A 104 -22.06 11.16 -14.17
C GLN A 104 -23.28 10.44 -14.77
N GLN A 105 -23.11 9.70 -15.87
CA GLN A 105 -24.21 8.97 -16.51
C GLN A 105 -24.63 7.69 -15.78
N THR A 106 -23.79 7.15 -14.89
CA THR A 106 -24.07 5.89 -14.17
C THR A 106 -24.78 6.10 -12.82
N GLY A 107 -25.01 7.35 -12.40
CA GLY A 107 -25.63 7.69 -11.12
C GLY A 107 -24.78 7.34 -9.89
N GLN A 108 -23.49 7.04 -10.06
CA GLN A 108 -22.55 6.78 -8.97
C GLN A 108 -21.95 8.07 -8.40
N GLU A 109 -21.44 8.00 -7.17
CA GLU A 109 -20.66 9.09 -6.59
C GLU A 109 -19.46 9.44 -7.50
N SER A 110 -19.26 10.74 -7.73
CA SER A 110 -18.16 11.24 -8.57
C SER A 110 -16.80 10.73 -8.06
N PRO A 111 -15.92 10.21 -8.95
CA PRO A 111 -14.65 9.67 -8.53
C PRO A 111 -13.73 10.81 -8.12
N LEU A 112 -13.04 10.60 -7.00
CA LEU A 112 -12.04 11.55 -6.51
C LEU A 112 -10.67 11.13 -7.05
N VAL A 113 -9.92 12.09 -7.58
CA VAL A 113 -8.66 11.84 -8.29
C VAL A 113 -7.49 12.46 -7.54
N VAL A 114 -6.56 11.63 -7.09
CA VAL A 114 -5.28 12.10 -6.54
C VAL A 114 -4.22 12.10 -7.62
N VAL A 115 -3.52 13.23 -7.74
CA VAL A 115 -2.51 13.44 -8.78
C VAL A 115 -1.10 13.47 -8.18
N VAL A 116 -0.21 12.74 -8.83
CA VAL A 116 1.14 12.44 -8.35
C VAL A 116 2.12 12.48 -9.53
N PRO A 117 3.42 12.78 -9.30
CA PRO A 117 4.41 12.75 -10.36
C PRO A 117 4.52 11.34 -10.99
N PRO A 118 4.90 11.24 -12.27
CA PRO A 118 5.07 9.96 -12.94
C PRO A 118 6.16 9.12 -12.27
N ASN A 119 5.86 7.85 -12.00
CA ASN A 119 6.78 6.89 -11.40
C ASN A 119 7.05 5.74 -12.39
N LYS A 120 8.32 5.58 -12.80
CA LYS A 120 8.73 4.57 -13.79
C LYS A 120 8.47 3.11 -13.36
N GLN A 121 8.29 2.87 -12.05
CA GLN A 121 8.14 1.52 -11.49
C GLN A 121 6.68 1.14 -11.21
N LEU A 122 5.72 2.05 -11.41
CA LEU A 122 4.33 1.83 -11.05
C LEU A 122 3.38 2.15 -12.22
N PRO A 123 2.31 1.35 -12.39
CA PRO A 123 1.29 1.64 -13.38
C PRO A 123 0.57 2.94 -13.02
N VAL A 124 0.16 3.68 -14.07
CA VAL A 124 -0.49 5.01 -14.01
C VAL A 124 -1.75 5.04 -13.13
N TYR A 125 -2.37 3.88 -12.87
CA TYR A 125 -3.64 3.73 -12.16
C TYR A 125 -3.52 2.85 -10.91
N GLN A 126 -2.42 3.01 -10.17
CA GLN A 126 -2.24 2.30 -8.92
C GLN A 126 -3.03 2.98 -7.80
N ALA A 127 -3.97 2.24 -7.21
CA ALA A 127 -4.61 2.70 -5.98
C ALA A 127 -3.56 3.13 -4.94
N LEU A 128 -3.87 4.21 -4.21
CA LEU A 128 -3.12 4.78 -3.08
C LEU A 128 -2.87 3.88 -1.86
N PRO A 129 -3.45 2.66 -1.70
CA PRO A 129 -3.32 1.91 -0.44
C PRO A 129 -1.89 1.64 -0.01
N PHE A 130 -0.99 1.42 -0.96
CA PHE A 130 0.43 1.14 -0.68
C PHE A 130 1.40 1.98 -1.52
N TYR A 131 0.87 2.76 -2.47
CA TYR A 131 1.69 3.75 -3.15
C TYR A 131 1.77 5.01 -2.29
N THR A 132 2.94 5.22 -1.70
CA THR A 132 3.31 6.50 -1.10
C THR A 132 4.15 7.25 -2.13
N PRO A 133 3.56 8.19 -2.88
CA PRO A 133 4.34 9.00 -3.81
C PRO A 133 5.36 9.86 -3.04
N GLU A 134 6.49 10.23 -3.64
CA GLU A 134 7.45 11.16 -3.01
C GLU A 134 6.86 12.55 -2.80
N GLN A 135 5.91 12.90 -3.66
CA GLN A 135 5.21 14.17 -3.66
C GLN A 135 3.80 13.93 -4.17
N VAL A 136 2.83 14.55 -3.54
CA VAL A 136 1.47 14.66 -4.06
C VAL A 136 1.37 16.05 -4.66
N LEU A 137 0.82 16.17 -5.85
CA LEU A 137 0.72 17.46 -6.53
C LEU A 137 -0.58 18.16 -6.15
N GLY A 138 -1.66 17.38 -6.02
CA GLY A 138 -2.95 17.88 -5.59
C GLY A 138 -4.07 16.87 -5.80
N ILE A 139 -5.29 17.33 -5.58
CA ILE A 139 -6.52 16.56 -5.73
C ILE A 139 -7.46 17.29 -6.68
N THR A 140 -8.21 16.55 -7.49
CA THR A 140 -9.31 17.08 -8.29
C THR A 140 -10.58 16.25 -8.15
N ASN A 141 -11.73 16.91 -8.32
CA ASN A 141 -13.04 16.28 -8.40
C ASN A 141 -13.55 16.23 -9.85
N ALA A 142 -14.77 15.70 -10.03
CA ALA A 142 -15.42 15.61 -11.33
C ALA A 142 -15.82 16.96 -11.95
N ALA A 143 -15.86 18.03 -11.15
CA ALA A 143 -16.07 19.39 -11.64
C ALA A 143 -14.76 20.05 -12.14
N GLY A 144 -13.62 19.36 -12.03
CA GLY A 144 -12.31 19.90 -12.42
C GLY A 144 -11.72 20.88 -11.41
N GLU A 145 -12.29 20.98 -10.20
CA GLU A 145 -11.76 21.83 -9.14
C GLU A 145 -10.42 21.26 -8.64
N TRP A 146 -9.36 22.07 -8.73
CA TRP A 146 -8.01 21.68 -8.35
C TRP A 146 -7.64 22.17 -6.95
N PHE A 147 -7.08 21.27 -6.15
CA PHE A 147 -6.63 21.54 -4.78
C PHE A 147 -5.18 21.12 -4.64
N PRO A 148 -4.21 22.07 -4.66
CA PRO A 148 -2.80 21.74 -4.51
C PRO A 148 -2.53 21.18 -3.11
N ILE A 149 -1.69 20.14 -3.05
CA ILE A 149 -1.22 19.57 -1.78
C ILE A 149 0.29 19.74 -1.74
N THR A 150 0.74 20.82 -1.13
CA THR A 150 2.17 21.15 -1.00
C THR A 150 2.81 20.47 0.20
N ASP A 151 2.01 20.05 1.18
CA ASP A 151 2.50 19.46 2.42
C ASP A 151 1.50 18.48 3.06
N ALA A 152 1.94 17.88 4.16
CA ALA A 152 1.18 16.92 4.92
C ALA A 152 -0.05 17.53 5.66
N HIS A 153 0.09 18.74 6.17
CA HIS A 153 -0.90 19.44 6.98
C HIS A 153 -1.24 20.78 6.32
N CYS A 154 -1.78 20.70 5.10
CA CYS A 154 -1.94 21.87 4.25
C CYS A 154 -3.05 22.76 4.81
N ALA A 155 -3.02 24.06 4.48
CA ALA A 155 -4.16 24.95 4.70
C ALA A 155 -5.45 24.42 4.02
N CYS A 156 -5.32 23.55 3.02
CA CYS A 156 -6.41 22.89 2.33
C CYS A 156 -7.15 21.81 3.17
N ASP A 157 -6.65 21.41 4.34
CA ASP A 157 -7.31 20.42 5.20
C ASP A 157 -8.65 20.88 5.79
N SER A 158 -8.87 22.20 5.88
CA SER A 158 -10.16 22.77 6.27
C SER A 158 -11.22 22.64 5.16
N GLN A 159 -10.82 22.34 3.93
CA GLN A 159 -11.76 22.14 2.84
C GLN A 159 -12.43 20.78 2.98
N GLN A 160 -13.76 20.78 3.01
CA GLN A 160 -14.57 19.58 3.21
C GLN A 160 -14.24 18.47 2.20
N LEU A 161 -13.95 18.84 0.95
CA LEU A 161 -13.58 17.92 -0.11
C LEU A 161 -12.24 17.21 0.16
N VAL A 162 -11.19 17.97 0.48
CA VAL A 162 -9.85 17.43 0.81
C VAL A 162 -9.92 16.54 2.04
N ALA A 163 -10.61 16.98 3.10
CA ALA A 163 -10.80 16.21 4.32
C ALA A 163 -11.54 14.89 4.05
N SER A 164 -12.60 14.93 3.24
CA SER A 164 -13.37 13.73 2.85
C SER A 164 -12.50 12.74 2.05
N ILE A 165 -11.61 13.24 1.20
CA ILE A 165 -10.69 12.41 0.41
C ILE A 165 -9.65 11.77 1.30
N LYS A 166 -8.95 12.54 2.14
CA LYS A 166 -7.98 12.00 3.09
C LYS A 166 -8.61 10.92 3.98
N LYS A 167 -9.85 11.15 4.44
CA LYS A 167 -10.62 10.17 5.20
C LYS A 167 -10.86 8.88 4.40
N ARG A 168 -11.41 8.97 3.18
CA ARG A 168 -11.72 7.80 2.34
C ARG A 168 -10.46 7.03 1.91
N VAL A 169 -9.38 7.73 1.57
CA VAL A 169 -8.05 7.13 1.32
C VAL A 169 -7.59 6.34 2.54
N GLY A 170 -7.68 6.95 3.73
CA GLY A 170 -7.32 6.32 5.00
C GLY A 170 -8.17 5.08 5.32
N GLU A 171 -9.48 5.14 5.11
CA GLU A 171 -10.40 4.01 5.30
C GLU A 171 -10.11 2.85 4.35
N GLN A 172 -9.81 3.14 3.08
CA GLN A 172 -9.44 2.14 2.09
C GLN A 172 -8.06 1.52 2.42
N GLN A 173 -7.08 2.33 2.81
CA GLN A 173 -5.78 1.88 3.30
C GLN A 173 -5.94 0.94 4.50
N HIS A 174 -6.74 1.35 5.48
CA HIS A 174 -6.99 0.57 6.69
C HIS A 174 -7.64 -0.78 6.36
N SER A 175 -8.67 -0.78 5.50
CA SER A 175 -9.37 -2.00 5.10
C SER A 175 -8.46 -2.97 4.33
N LEU A 176 -7.56 -2.45 3.50
CA LEU A 176 -6.60 -3.29 2.76
C LEU A 176 -5.48 -3.84 3.63
N LEU A 177 -5.00 -3.08 4.62
CA LEU A 177 -4.11 -3.59 5.64
C LEU A 177 -4.78 -4.71 6.43
N GLY A 178 -6.06 -4.56 6.75
CA GLY A 178 -6.87 -5.60 7.37
C GLY A 178 -6.97 -6.87 6.53
N LEU A 179 -7.34 -6.75 5.27
CA LEU A 179 -7.40 -7.89 4.35
C LEU A 179 -6.04 -8.59 4.20
N LEU A 180 -4.96 -7.81 4.07
CA LEU A 180 -3.62 -8.34 3.92
C LEU A 180 -3.13 -9.05 5.19
N SER A 181 -3.39 -8.47 6.36
CA SER A 181 -3.12 -9.10 7.66
C SER A 181 -3.89 -10.40 7.81
N LEU A 182 -5.17 -10.42 7.43
CA LEU A 182 -6.02 -11.61 7.50
C LEU A 182 -5.53 -12.73 6.58
N ARG A 183 -5.16 -12.41 5.34
CA ARG A 183 -4.57 -13.38 4.39
C ARG A 183 -3.23 -13.91 4.86
N THR A 184 -2.39 -13.04 5.42
CA THR A 184 -1.09 -13.44 5.97
C THR A 184 -1.27 -14.38 7.17
N ALA A 185 -2.26 -14.12 8.03
CA ALA A 185 -2.58 -14.99 9.16
C ALA A 185 -3.09 -16.37 8.71
N LEU A 186 -4.00 -16.42 7.72
CA LEU A 186 -4.47 -17.68 7.14
C LEU A 186 -3.33 -18.48 6.50
N TYR A 187 -2.42 -17.80 5.79
CA TYR A 187 -1.25 -18.42 5.20
C TYR A 187 -0.34 -19.06 6.26
N HIS A 188 -0.01 -18.34 7.33
CA HIS A 188 0.82 -18.90 8.41
C HIS A 188 0.10 -19.97 9.22
N TYR A 189 -1.21 -19.85 9.42
CA TYR A 189 -2.02 -20.90 10.02
C TYR A 189 -1.93 -22.20 9.20
N TYR A 190 -2.06 -22.10 7.87
CA TYR A 190 -1.89 -23.25 6.98
C TYR A 190 -0.47 -23.83 7.03
N LEU A 191 0.57 -23.00 6.96
CA LEU A 191 1.95 -23.49 7.04
C LEU A 191 2.22 -24.29 8.32
N GLN A 192 1.62 -23.87 9.44
CA GLN A 192 1.81 -24.52 10.73
C GLN A 192 0.93 -25.77 10.93
N THR A 193 -0.31 -25.74 10.45
CA THR A 193 -1.31 -26.78 10.77
C THR A 193 -1.64 -27.71 9.59
N GLN A 194 -1.14 -27.38 8.40
CA GLN A 194 -1.46 -28.04 7.12
C GLN A 194 -2.95 -27.99 6.74
N THR A 195 -3.75 -27.18 7.44
CA THR A 195 -5.19 -26.99 7.17
C THR A 195 -5.56 -25.50 7.30
N LEU A 196 -6.66 -25.09 6.69
CA LEU A 196 -7.26 -23.77 6.98
C LEU A 196 -8.19 -23.86 8.19
N PRO A 197 -8.39 -22.77 8.95
CA PRO A 197 -9.31 -22.79 10.07
C PRO A 197 -10.75 -23.01 9.58
N LYS A 198 -11.59 -23.70 10.36
CA LYS A 198 -13.01 -23.84 10.07
C LYS A 198 -13.73 -22.48 10.12
N GLN A 199 -13.26 -21.59 10.99
CA GLN A 199 -13.79 -20.23 11.16
C GLN A 199 -12.66 -19.24 11.42
N LEU A 200 -12.79 -18.01 10.91
CA LEU A 200 -11.78 -16.97 11.09
C LEU A 200 -11.45 -16.71 12.57
N SER A 201 -12.43 -16.85 13.48
CA SER A 201 -12.25 -16.68 14.93
C SER A 201 -11.10 -17.51 15.52
N GLN A 202 -10.75 -18.65 14.92
CA GLN A 202 -9.61 -19.48 15.34
C GLN A 202 -8.25 -18.79 15.16
N LEU A 203 -8.16 -17.71 14.38
CA LEU A 203 -6.96 -16.88 14.26
C LEU A 203 -6.76 -15.95 15.46
N THR A 204 -7.78 -15.79 16.31
CA THR A 204 -7.81 -14.79 17.41
C THR A 204 -7.88 -15.45 18.79
N GLN A 205 -7.34 -16.66 18.90
CA GLN A 205 -7.22 -17.37 20.18
C GLN A 205 -6.30 -16.61 21.13
N ALA A 206 -6.25 -17.02 22.40
CA ALA A 206 -5.26 -16.50 23.32
C ALA A 206 -3.83 -16.90 22.92
N SER A 207 -2.85 -16.09 23.34
CA SER A 207 -1.43 -16.46 23.27
C SER A 207 -1.20 -17.85 23.88
N PRO A 208 -0.47 -18.77 23.22
CA PRO A 208 0.48 -18.50 22.12
C PRO A 208 -0.11 -18.62 20.70
N ASN A 209 -1.39 -18.92 20.53
CA ASN A 209 -2.02 -19.19 19.24
C ASN A 209 -2.75 -17.97 18.65
N ASN A 210 -2.42 -16.77 19.14
CA ASN A 210 -3.00 -15.50 18.70
C ASN A 210 -2.35 -15.03 17.40
N TYR A 211 -2.68 -15.67 16.27
CA TYR A 211 -2.23 -15.22 14.95
C TYR A 211 -2.58 -13.74 14.73
N LEU A 212 -3.80 -13.35 15.05
CA LEU A 212 -4.29 -11.98 15.04
C LEU A 212 -4.75 -11.57 16.43
N SER A 213 -4.62 -10.29 16.76
CA SER A 213 -5.19 -9.74 18.00
C SER A 213 -6.73 -9.72 17.96
N GLN A 214 -7.29 -9.47 16.78
CA GLN A 214 -8.72 -9.50 16.47
C GLN A 214 -8.88 -9.77 14.97
N ILE A 215 -10.06 -10.19 14.54
CA ILE A 215 -10.41 -10.16 13.12
C ILE A 215 -10.51 -8.70 12.71
N PRO A 216 -9.78 -8.25 11.66
CA PRO A 216 -9.87 -6.90 11.16
C PRO A 216 -11.32 -6.50 10.87
N VAL A 217 -11.64 -5.22 11.04
CA VAL A 217 -12.97 -4.72 10.65
C VAL A 217 -13.04 -4.70 9.12
N PRO A 218 -14.11 -5.26 8.50
CA PRO A 218 -14.31 -5.16 7.06
C PRO A 218 -14.53 -3.69 6.63
N PRO A 219 -14.46 -3.39 5.33
CA PRO A 219 -14.75 -2.05 4.81
C PRO A 219 -16.08 -1.49 5.33
N ALA A 220 -16.11 -0.19 5.62
CA ALA A 220 -17.33 0.47 6.08
C ALA A 220 -18.46 0.34 5.06
N GLY A 221 -19.66 -0.02 5.52
CA GLY A 221 -20.84 -0.22 4.67
C GLY A 221 -20.97 -1.61 4.04
N ASP A 222 -19.99 -2.51 4.24
CA ASP A 222 -20.11 -3.91 3.82
C ASP A 222 -20.93 -4.70 4.85
N GLN A 223 -22.19 -4.98 4.51
CA GLN A 223 -23.09 -5.82 5.33
C GLN A 223 -22.69 -7.30 5.30
N ASP A 224 -21.97 -7.72 4.26
CA ASP A 224 -21.56 -9.12 4.05
C ASP A 224 -20.24 -9.44 4.79
N GLY A 225 -19.50 -8.40 5.20
CA GLY A 225 -18.26 -8.52 5.95
C GLY A 225 -17.15 -9.25 5.17
N TRP A 226 -16.26 -9.94 5.89
CA TRP A 226 -15.27 -10.81 5.25
C TRP A 226 -15.92 -12.08 4.74
N ILE A 227 -15.94 -12.26 3.43
CA ILE A 227 -16.40 -13.49 2.79
C ILE A 227 -15.27 -14.51 2.86
N TYR A 228 -15.42 -15.49 3.74
CA TYR A 228 -14.47 -16.59 3.94
C TYR A 228 -14.96 -17.88 3.25
N ASN A 229 -14.18 -18.37 2.29
CA ASN A 229 -14.43 -19.60 1.55
C ASN A 229 -13.19 -20.49 1.52
N SER A 230 -13.04 -21.36 2.52
CA SER A 230 -11.90 -22.29 2.59
C SER A 230 -11.86 -23.28 1.42
N ALA A 231 -12.98 -23.55 0.73
CA ALA A 231 -13.01 -24.46 -0.41
C ALA A 231 -12.31 -23.88 -1.66
N ALA A 232 -12.10 -22.57 -1.72
CA ALA A 232 -11.35 -21.92 -2.79
C ALA A 232 -9.81 -22.07 -2.65
N PHE A 233 -9.34 -22.66 -1.55
CA PHE A 233 -7.92 -22.81 -1.26
C PHE A 233 -7.23 -23.82 -2.20
N GLN A 234 -6.00 -23.51 -2.60
CA GLN A 234 -5.19 -24.36 -3.46
C GLN A 234 -3.83 -24.63 -2.78
N PRO A 235 -3.59 -25.83 -2.23
CA PRO A 235 -2.33 -26.18 -1.57
C PRO A 235 -1.07 -26.01 -2.44
N GLN A 236 -1.23 -26.10 -3.76
CA GLN A 236 -0.10 -25.98 -4.71
C GLN A 236 0.39 -24.53 -4.82
N ARG A 237 -0.46 -23.57 -4.46
CA ARG A 237 -0.22 -22.12 -4.50
C ARG A 237 -0.84 -21.48 -3.25
N PRO A 238 -0.30 -21.77 -2.06
CA PRO A 238 -1.00 -21.45 -0.81
C PRO A 238 -1.23 -19.96 -0.63
N TRP A 239 -0.29 -19.12 -1.03
CA TRP A 239 -0.43 -17.67 -0.91
C TRP A 239 -1.39 -17.11 -1.97
N GLU A 240 -1.20 -17.45 -3.25
CA GLU A 240 -2.01 -16.87 -4.31
C GLU A 240 -3.48 -17.25 -4.20
N SER A 241 -3.79 -18.45 -3.69
CA SER A 241 -5.18 -18.84 -3.46
C SER A 241 -5.84 -18.10 -2.30
N MET A 242 -5.09 -17.44 -1.40
CA MET A 242 -5.67 -16.62 -0.31
C MET A 242 -6.54 -15.46 -0.83
N GLU A 243 -6.29 -15.02 -2.06
CA GLU A 243 -7.12 -14.01 -2.72
C GLU A 243 -8.58 -14.46 -2.87
N GLN A 244 -8.78 -15.75 -3.16
CA GLN A 244 -10.10 -16.37 -3.33
C GLN A 244 -10.66 -16.92 -2.02
N VAL A 245 -9.78 -17.29 -1.07
CA VAL A 245 -10.17 -17.80 0.25
C VAL A 245 -10.82 -16.72 1.11
N VAL A 246 -10.27 -15.50 1.10
CA VAL A 246 -10.88 -14.39 1.83
C VAL A 246 -10.88 -13.13 0.98
N ARG A 247 -12.06 -12.51 0.90
CA ARG A 247 -12.36 -11.34 0.09
C ARG A 247 -13.36 -10.46 0.82
N ALA A 248 -13.45 -9.20 0.40
CA ALA A 248 -14.50 -8.27 0.82
C ALA A 248 -15.03 -7.57 -0.43
N LYS A 249 -16.31 -7.18 -0.39
CA LYS A 249 -16.94 -6.53 -1.53
C LYS A 249 -16.30 -5.16 -1.73
N GLY A 250 -15.96 -4.82 -2.97
CA GLY A 250 -15.36 -3.52 -3.31
C GLY A 250 -13.85 -3.39 -3.00
N LEU A 251 -13.18 -4.47 -2.55
CA LEU A 251 -11.72 -4.52 -2.36
C LEU A 251 -10.98 -5.33 -3.44
N ASP A 252 -11.43 -5.24 -4.69
CA ASP A 252 -10.79 -5.94 -5.82
C ASP A 252 -9.49 -5.23 -6.25
N MET A 253 -8.41 -6.01 -6.32
CA MET A 253 -7.07 -5.59 -5.89
C MET A 253 -6.20 -4.72 -6.82
N VAL A 254 -5.13 -4.26 -6.18
CA VAL A 254 -3.93 -3.52 -6.61
C VAL A 254 -3.28 -4.10 -7.86
N ALA A 255 -2.77 -3.23 -8.75
CA ALA A 255 -2.20 -3.60 -10.05
C ALA A 255 -1.01 -4.57 -10.01
N LYS A 256 -0.29 -4.72 -8.88
CA LYS A 256 0.65 -5.84 -8.66
C LYS A 256 0.19 -6.71 -7.50
N ARG A 257 0.39 -8.02 -7.63
CA ARG A 257 0.08 -9.01 -6.59
C ARG A 257 0.84 -8.71 -5.30
N LEU A 258 0.10 -8.68 -4.19
CA LEU A 258 0.66 -8.60 -2.83
C LEU A 258 1.38 -9.91 -2.47
N GLN A 259 2.27 -9.84 -1.49
CA GLN A 259 2.95 -10.97 -0.85
C GLN A 259 2.60 -11.03 0.64
N PRO A 260 2.89 -12.12 1.37
CA PRO A 260 2.74 -12.14 2.82
C PRO A 260 3.44 -10.93 3.45
N ILE A 261 2.92 -10.43 4.57
CA ILE A 261 3.58 -9.37 5.33
C ILE A 261 4.94 -9.90 5.81
N GLU A 262 5.99 -9.07 5.67
CA GLU A 262 7.33 -9.33 6.19
C GLU A 262 7.88 -8.09 6.90
N LEU A 263 8.81 -8.30 7.84
CA LEU A 263 9.50 -7.24 8.56
C LEU A 263 10.97 -7.19 8.14
N ASN A 264 11.44 -6.03 7.70
CA ASN A 264 12.84 -5.80 7.33
C ASN A 264 13.45 -4.76 8.28
N ILE A 265 14.42 -5.18 9.09
CA ILE A 265 15.07 -4.35 10.08
C ILE A 265 16.48 -4.02 9.59
N SER A 266 16.79 -2.73 9.46
CA SER A 266 18.12 -2.24 9.13
C SER A 266 18.81 -1.71 10.36
N ILE A 267 19.93 -2.37 10.70
CA ILE A 267 20.81 -1.96 11.78
C ILE A 267 21.41 -0.57 11.54
N PRO A 268 22.03 -0.26 10.38
CA PRO A 268 22.68 1.04 10.20
C PRO A 268 21.70 2.23 10.16
N GLU A 269 20.44 2.00 9.82
CA GLU A 269 19.44 3.07 9.70
C GLU A 269 18.57 3.23 10.94
N PHE A 270 18.65 2.30 11.91
CA PHE A 270 17.73 2.25 13.06
C PHE A 270 16.26 2.29 12.60
N ARG A 271 15.94 1.53 11.55
CA ARG A 271 14.58 1.45 10.99
C ARG A 271 14.10 0.02 10.81
N MET A 272 12.79 -0.14 10.96
CA MET A 272 12.07 -1.34 10.57
C MET A 272 11.00 -0.99 9.53
N HIS A 273 11.04 -1.67 8.39
CA HIS A 273 10.01 -1.62 7.36
C HIS A 273 9.07 -2.81 7.49
N VAL A 274 7.77 -2.55 7.49
CA VAL A 274 6.73 -3.56 7.25
C VAL A 274 6.44 -3.55 5.76
N VAL A 275 6.62 -4.68 5.09
CA VAL A 275 6.50 -4.77 3.63
C VAL A 275 5.56 -5.89 3.20
N SER A 276 5.10 -5.79 1.95
CA SER A 276 4.45 -6.87 1.21
C SER A 276 5.07 -6.92 -0.18
N GLY A 277 6.08 -7.77 -0.34
CA GLY A 277 6.87 -7.83 -1.57
C GLY A 277 7.55 -6.49 -1.84
N SER A 278 7.21 -5.82 -2.94
CA SER A 278 7.77 -4.49 -3.25
C SER A 278 7.10 -3.33 -2.50
N TYR A 279 6.00 -3.59 -1.80
CA TYR A 279 5.21 -2.53 -1.16
C TYR A 279 5.70 -2.24 0.24
N LEU A 280 6.02 -0.98 0.51
CA LEU A 280 6.22 -0.51 1.87
C LEU A 280 4.87 -0.16 2.50
N LEU A 281 4.53 -0.85 3.58
CA LEU A 281 3.27 -0.65 4.31
C LEU A 281 3.45 0.35 5.45
N ARG A 282 4.53 0.19 6.22
CA ARG A 282 4.90 1.03 7.38
C ARG A 282 6.40 1.10 7.54
N SER A 283 6.88 2.16 8.19
CA SER A 283 8.28 2.35 8.50
C SER A 283 8.43 2.99 9.88
N TYR A 284 9.03 2.27 10.82
CA TYR A 284 9.17 2.70 12.21
C TYR A 284 10.63 2.95 12.56
N PRO A 285 10.95 4.02 13.33
CA PRO A 285 12.25 4.13 13.98
C PRO A 285 12.37 3.10 15.11
N VAL A 286 13.54 2.51 15.29
CA VAL A 286 13.78 1.48 16.32
C VAL A 286 15.01 1.79 17.17
N ALA A 287 15.04 1.31 18.40
CA ALA A 287 16.30 1.14 19.14
C ALA A 287 16.80 -0.30 18.98
N LEU A 288 18.11 -0.47 18.94
CA LEU A 288 18.76 -1.75 18.73
C LEU A 288 19.79 -2.04 19.82
N GLY A 289 20.39 -3.22 19.75
CA GLY A 289 21.43 -3.67 20.66
C GLY A 289 22.72 -2.88 20.50
N THR A 290 23.38 -2.59 21.61
CA THR A 290 24.76 -2.08 21.61
C THR A 290 25.72 -3.11 21.02
N HIS A 291 26.89 -2.69 20.53
CA HIS A 291 28.00 -3.58 20.15
C HIS A 291 27.60 -4.79 19.27
N ASN A 292 26.71 -4.58 18.29
CA ASN A 292 26.19 -5.65 17.41
C ASN A 292 25.45 -6.79 18.14
N GLN A 293 24.88 -6.54 19.31
CA GLN A 293 24.12 -7.55 20.06
C GLN A 293 22.75 -7.88 19.45
N THR A 294 22.22 -7.03 18.56
CA THR A 294 21.05 -7.42 17.76
C THR A 294 21.48 -8.44 16.70
N PRO A 295 20.87 -9.63 16.67
CA PRO A 295 21.30 -10.70 15.80
C PRO A 295 20.96 -10.38 14.34
N VAL A 296 21.85 -10.74 13.43
CA VAL A 296 21.64 -10.65 11.98
C VAL A 296 21.14 -11.99 11.46
N GLY A 297 20.19 -11.98 10.54
CA GLY A 297 19.65 -13.18 9.91
C GLY A 297 18.15 -13.14 9.74
N ASP A 298 17.59 -14.32 9.43
CA ASP A 298 16.17 -14.51 9.20
C ASP A 298 15.52 -15.17 10.43
N PHE A 299 14.40 -14.59 10.84
CA PHE A 299 13.60 -15.01 11.98
C PHE A 299 12.12 -15.04 11.58
N SER A 300 11.28 -15.47 12.51
CA SER A 300 9.84 -15.30 12.42
C SER A 300 9.27 -14.83 13.75
N ILE A 301 8.07 -14.25 13.74
CA ILE A 301 7.33 -13.96 14.97
C ILE A 301 6.81 -15.28 15.53
N ALA A 302 7.37 -15.72 16.65
CA ALA A 302 7.04 -16.99 17.30
C ALA A 302 6.06 -16.85 18.46
N LEU A 303 5.90 -15.64 19.01
CA LEU A 303 4.95 -15.38 20.09
C LEU A 303 4.51 -13.92 20.06
N LYS A 304 3.23 -13.67 20.34
CA LYS A 304 2.68 -12.32 20.51
C LYS A 304 2.12 -12.16 21.92
N VAL A 305 2.60 -11.15 22.63
CA VAL A 305 2.26 -10.88 24.03
C VAL A 305 1.71 -9.47 24.21
N ASN A 306 0.51 -9.37 24.78
CA ASN A 306 -0.09 -8.12 25.23
C ASN A 306 0.23 -7.89 26.72
N LYS A 307 0.66 -6.67 27.05
CA LYS A 307 1.12 -6.26 28.39
C LYS A 307 2.15 -7.24 29.00
N PRO A 308 3.29 -7.45 28.34
CA PRO A 308 4.34 -8.35 28.83
C PRO A 308 4.85 -7.90 30.20
N LYS A 309 4.97 -8.84 31.15
CA LYS A 309 5.53 -8.55 32.48
C LYS A 309 7.05 -8.68 32.47
N SER A 310 7.72 -7.72 33.09
CA SER A 310 9.14 -7.72 33.41
C SER A 310 9.37 -6.99 34.72
N ALA A 311 10.52 -7.22 35.36
CA ALA A 311 10.88 -6.57 36.61
C ALA A 311 10.86 -5.03 36.51
N THR A 312 11.29 -4.47 35.37
CA THR A 312 11.43 -3.03 35.16
C THR A 312 10.40 -2.42 34.20
N LYS A 313 9.44 -3.22 33.70
CA LYS A 313 8.50 -2.83 32.62
C LYS A 313 9.18 -2.40 31.31
N VAL A 314 10.42 -2.84 31.08
CA VAL A 314 11.21 -2.45 29.89
C VAL A 314 10.54 -2.80 28.56
N TYR A 315 9.66 -3.80 28.54
CA TYR A 315 8.98 -4.26 27.33
C TYR A 315 7.80 -3.41 26.87
N GLY A 316 7.45 -2.35 27.61
CA GLY A 316 6.36 -1.46 27.24
C GLY A 316 5.01 -2.17 27.17
N THR A 317 4.20 -1.82 26.16
CA THR A 317 2.79 -2.23 26.09
C THR A 317 2.55 -3.53 25.32
N ARG A 318 3.41 -3.91 24.36
CA ARG A 318 3.32 -5.13 23.55
C ARG A 318 4.70 -5.70 23.27
N ALA A 319 4.76 -7.01 23.03
CA ALA A 319 5.96 -7.68 22.56
C ALA A 319 5.64 -8.76 21.54
N LEU A 320 6.50 -8.91 20.54
CA LEU A 320 6.50 -9.97 19.55
C LEU A 320 7.85 -10.69 19.65
N ALA A 321 7.87 -11.88 20.25
CA ALA A 321 9.10 -12.67 20.38
C ALA A 321 9.48 -13.27 19.03
N LEU A 322 10.78 -13.30 18.76
CA LEU A 322 11.32 -13.92 17.55
C LEU A 322 11.43 -15.45 17.73
N SER A 323 11.65 -16.15 16.64
CA SER A 323 11.96 -17.59 16.62
C SER A 323 13.21 -17.94 17.42
N ASN A 324 14.13 -16.98 17.60
CA ASN A 324 15.11 -17.04 18.68
C ASN A 324 14.50 -16.46 19.98
N PRO A 325 14.26 -17.29 21.00
CA PRO A 325 13.48 -16.91 22.17
C PRO A 325 14.16 -15.88 23.08
N ASP A 326 15.44 -15.58 22.88
CA ASP A 326 16.17 -14.54 23.62
C ASP A 326 15.79 -13.12 23.16
N TYR A 327 15.20 -12.98 21.97
CA TYR A 327 14.99 -11.71 21.31
C TYR A 327 13.51 -11.44 21.03
N ALA A 328 13.12 -10.17 21.13
CA ALA A 328 11.79 -9.71 20.82
C ALA A 328 11.83 -8.32 20.18
N ILE A 329 10.78 -8.03 19.40
CA ILE A 329 10.38 -6.68 19.03
C ILE A 329 9.38 -6.23 20.09
N HIS A 330 9.65 -5.16 20.82
CA HIS A 330 8.81 -4.75 21.95
C HIS A 330 8.71 -3.23 22.07
N GLY A 331 7.81 -2.76 22.93
CA GLY A 331 7.67 -1.34 23.24
C GLY A 331 8.87 -0.82 24.05
N THR A 332 8.66 0.25 24.81
CA THR A 332 9.69 0.67 25.76
C THR A 332 9.10 1.51 26.89
N ASN A 333 9.72 1.47 28.06
CA ASN A 333 9.50 2.44 29.12
C ASN A 333 10.43 3.67 29.01
N ASP A 334 11.37 3.68 28.06
CA ASP A 334 12.28 4.80 27.77
C ASP A 334 12.19 5.20 26.28
N PRO A 335 11.21 6.05 25.91
CA PRO A 335 11.04 6.52 24.53
C PRO A 335 12.27 7.24 23.97
N SER A 336 13.11 7.83 24.82
CA SER A 336 14.32 8.55 24.41
C SER A 336 15.40 7.62 23.82
N SER A 337 15.23 6.31 23.99
CA SER A 337 16.14 5.29 23.49
C SER A 337 15.95 5.00 22.00
N ILE A 338 14.81 5.36 21.40
CA ILE A 338 14.50 5.07 19.99
C ILE A 338 15.47 5.83 19.06
N GLY A 339 15.95 5.15 18.01
CA GLY A 339 16.99 5.67 17.12
C GLY A 339 18.42 5.51 17.64
N LYS A 340 18.63 4.76 18.73
CA LYS A 340 19.93 4.54 19.36
C LYS A 340 20.24 3.06 19.55
N ALA A 341 21.52 2.73 19.70
CA ALA A 341 21.98 1.42 20.14
C ALA A 341 22.07 1.42 21.67
N VAL A 342 21.12 0.79 22.35
CA VAL A 342 20.96 0.87 23.83
C VAL A 342 20.47 -0.42 24.49
N SER A 343 19.89 -1.35 23.73
CA SER A 343 19.38 -2.61 24.29
C SER A 343 20.49 -3.66 24.41
N LYS A 344 20.14 -4.81 24.98
CA LYS A 344 21.00 -6.00 25.00
C LYS A 344 20.81 -6.92 23.78
N GLY A 345 20.17 -6.39 22.72
CA GLY A 345 19.95 -7.09 21.45
C GLY A 345 18.50 -7.10 20.97
N CYS A 346 17.52 -6.87 21.85
CA CYS A 346 16.11 -6.70 21.44
C CYS A 346 15.89 -5.42 20.61
N ILE A 347 14.78 -5.41 19.87
CA ILE A 347 14.37 -4.29 19.03
C ILE A 347 13.28 -3.51 19.78
N ARG A 348 13.55 -2.25 20.12
CA ARG A 348 12.58 -1.39 20.82
C ARG A 348 11.87 -0.47 19.86
N LEU A 349 10.58 -0.24 20.11
CA LEU A 349 9.70 0.68 19.41
C LEU A 349 9.06 1.65 20.39
N PHE A 350 8.55 2.77 19.88
CA PHE A 350 7.56 3.55 20.64
C PHE A 350 6.34 2.67 20.96
N ASN A 351 5.70 2.89 22.10
CA ASN A 351 4.56 2.07 22.51
C ASN A 351 3.40 2.12 21.50
N GLN A 352 3.16 3.28 20.88
CA GLN A 352 2.14 3.42 19.83
C GLN A 352 2.50 2.59 18.57
N ASP A 353 3.78 2.57 18.19
CA ASP A 353 4.25 1.87 16.99
C ASP A 353 4.20 0.35 17.19
N VAL A 354 4.57 -0.15 18.37
CA VAL A 354 4.46 -1.60 18.67
C VAL A 354 3.00 -2.04 18.79
N GLU A 355 2.09 -1.16 19.21
CA GLU A 355 0.66 -1.47 19.26
C GLU A 355 0.04 -1.59 17.86
N GLU A 356 0.44 -0.70 16.94
CA GLU A 356 0.09 -0.82 15.52
C GLU A 356 0.70 -2.09 14.92
N LEU A 357 1.99 -2.32 15.13
CA LEU A 357 2.68 -3.52 14.65
C LEU A 357 2.01 -4.81 15.15
N TYR A 358 1.68 -4.87 16.45
CA TYR A 358 1.02 -6.02 17.06
C TYR A 358 -0.34 -6.33 16.42
N SER A 359 -1.07 -5.28 16.03
CA SER A 359 -2.36 -5.40 15.34
C SER A 359 -2.20 -5.83 13.89
N LEU A 360 -1.17 -5.32 13.21
CA LEU A 360 -0.94 -5.51 11.77
C LEU A 360 -0.25 -6.83 11.42
N VAL A 361 0.64 -7.33 12.28
CA VAL A 361 1.56 -8.43 11.95
C VAL A 361 1.07 -9.75 12.53
N PRO A 362 0.79 -10.77 11.70
CA PRO A 362 0.39 -12.08 12.21
C PRO A 362 1.53 -12.88 12.85
N LEU A 363 1.18 -13.85 13.70
CA LEU A 363 2.09 -14.92 14.12
C LEU A 363 2.66 -15.65 12.90
N GLY A 364 3.94 -16.03 12.96
CA GLY A 364 4.67 -16.67 11.86
C GLY A 364 5.29 -15.71 10.85
N THR A 365 4.93 -14.42 10.89
CA THR A 365 5.49 -13.39 9.98
C THR A 365 7.01 -13.41 9.99
N LYS A 366 7.63 -13.42 8.80
CA LYS A 366 9.08 -13.40 8.66
C LYS A 366 9.68 -12.06 9.07
N VAL A 367 10.87 -12.12 9.67
CA VAL A 367 11.65 -10.97 10.11
C VAL A 367 13.07 -11.13 9.59
N HIS A 368 13.49 -10.24 8.70
CA HIS A 368 14.87 -10.14 8.26
C HIS A 368 15.58 -9.02 9.02
N ILE A 369 16.72 -9.32 9.63
CA ILE A 369 17.57 -8.34 10.31
C ILE A 369 18.91 -8.26 9.59
N GLY A 370 19.24 -7.09 9.04
CA GLY A 370 20.37 -6.92 8.14
C GLY A 370 21.25 -5.69 8.47
N LYS A 371 22.46 -5.72 7.92
CA LYS A 371 23.42 -4.60 7.93
C LYS A 371 23.34 -3.74 6.67
N THR A 372 22.37 -4.00 5.80
CA THR A 372 22.14 -3.24 4.58
C THR A 372 21.14 -2.12 4.83
N LYS A 373 21.26 -1.05 4.06
CA LYS A 373 20.23 0.00 4.01
C LYS A 373 18.97 -0.56 3.40
N LEU A 374 17.81 -0.15 3.91
CA LEU A 374 16.53 -0.47 3.29
C LEU A 374 16.43 0.35 2.00
N LYS A 375 15.72 -0.20 1.00
CA LYS A 375 15.38 0.58 -0.19
C LYS A 375 14.67 1.86 0.27
N SER A 376 15.11 3.00 -0.25
CA SER A 376 14.59 4.32 0.12
C SER A 376 13.07 4.34 -0.07
N SER A 377 12.37 4.67 1.01
CA SER A 377 10.96 5.01 0.95
C SER A 377 10.84 6.45 0.49
N PRO A 378 9.89 6.76 -0.39
CA PRO A 378 9.35 8.10 -0.56
C PRO A 378 8.86 8.70 0.76
N THR A 379 9.76 9.28 1.55
CA THR A 379 9.40 10.09 2.71
C THR A 379 8.83 11.40 2.20
N LYS A 380 7.51 11.41 1.91
CA LYS A 380 6.56 12.55 1.82
C LYS A 380 5.33 12.19 0.95
N GLY A 381 4.79 10.97 1.08
CA GLY A 381 3.45 10.68 0.57
C GLY A 381 2.40 11.47 1.33
N LEU A 382 1.26 11.76 0.67
CA LEU A 382 0.03 12.25 1.30
C LEU A 382 -0.05 11.61 2.68
N PRO A 383 -0.04 12.36 3.79
CA PRO A 383 -0.53 11.79 5.02
C PRO A 383 -1.99 11.49 4.72
N GLY A 384 -2.25 10.22 4.43
CA GLY A 384 -3.33 9.63 5.17
C GLY A 384 -3.05 10.04 6.61
N ASN A 385 -3.93 10.84 7.18
CA ASN A 385 -4.25 10.74 8.60
C ASN A 385 -4.80 9.33 8.86
N GLY A 386 -4.12 8.29 8.34
CA GLY A 386 -4.44 6.91 8.45
C GLY A 386 -4.19 6.64 9.91
N LYS A 387 -5.28 6.74 10.67
CA LYS A 387 -5.31 6.40 12.08
C LYS A 387 -4.44 5.14 12.24
N PRO A 388 -3.56 5.10 13.26
CA PRO A 388 -2.76 3.92 13.52
C PRO A 388 -3.61 2.66 13.35
N TYR A 389 -3.11 1.68 12.60
CA TYR A 389 -3.84 0.44 12.38
C TYR A 389 -3.91 -0.32 13.70
N LEU A 390 -4.94 -0.02 14.48
CA LEU A 390 -5.15 -0.56 15.81
C LEU A 390 -6.40 -1.41 15.79
N LEU A 391 -6.24 -2.67 16.16
CA LEU A 391 -7.34 -3.55 16.46
C LEU A 391 -7.60 -3.50 17.97
N SER A 392 -8.87 -3.59 18.36
CA SER A 392 -9.21 -3.57 19.78
C SER A 392 -8.55 -4.77 20.45
N GLY A 393 -7.64 -4.52 21.40
CA GLY A 393 -6.97 -5.60 22.10
C GLY A 393 -7.96 -6.43 22.91
N ARG A 394 -7.83 -7.75 22.90
CA ARG A 394 -8.67 -8.58 23.77
C ARG A 394 -8.36 -8.27 25.24
N SER A 395 -9.40 -8.15 26.06
CA SER A 395 -9.28 -7.84 27.49
C SER A 395 -8.62 -8.97 28.29
N ASP A 396 -8.66 -10.20 27.76
CA ASP A 396 -8.15 -11.44 28.35
C ASP A 396 -6.69 -11.77 27.97
N GLU A 397 -6.07 -11.06 27.03
CA GLU A 397 -4.66 -11.26 26.64
C GLU A 397 -3.65 -10.65 27.63
N LYS A 398 -3.92 -10.65 28.94
CA LYS A 398 -2.89 -10.25 29.91
C LYS A 398 -1.99 -11.45 30.21
N SER A 399 -0.72 -11.37 29.84
CA SER A 399 0.22 -12.43 30.21
C SER A 399 0.43 -12.46 31.73
N LYS A 400 0.28 -13.66 32.32
CA LYS A 400 0.64 -13.93 33.71
C LYS A 400 2.14 -14.25 33.86
N LYS A 401 2.83 -14.54 32.76
CA LYS A 401 4.25 -14.96 32.72
C LYS A 401 5.18 -13.74 32.79
N PHE A 402 6.29 -13.88 33.52
CA PHE A 402 7.42 -12.96 33.48
C PHE A 402 8.37 -13.35 32.34
N TYR A 403 8.81 -12.36 31.55
CA TYR A 403 9.69 -12.57 30.41
C TYR A 403 11.09 -12.02 30.67
N HIS A 404 12.10 -12.70 30.13
CA HIS A 404 13.52 -12.39 30.32
C HIS A 404 14.27 -12.28 28.98
N TRP A 405 13.66 -11.60 28.01
CA TRP A 405 14.32 -11.23 26.77
C TRP A 405 15.49 -10.27 27.03
N ARG A 406 16.39 -10.15 26.05
CA ARG A 406 17.56 -9.23 26.10
C ARG A 406 17.17 -7.76 25.87
N GLY A 407 16.15 -7.32 26.63
CA GLY A 407 15.37 -6.09 26.51
C GLY A 407 16.13 -4.80 26.65
#